data_AF-A0A4U2ZWU1-F1
#
_entry.id   AF-A0A4U2ZWU1-F1
#
_cell.length_a   1.000
_cell.length_b   1.000
_cell.length_c   1.000
_cell.angle_alpha   90.00
_cell.angle_beta   90.00
_cell.angle_gamma   90.00
#
_symmetry.space_group_name_H-M   'P 1'
#
loop_
_entity.id
_entity.type
_entity.pdbx_description
1 polymer ?
#
loop_
_entity_poly.entity_id
_entity_poly.type
_entity_poly.pdbx_seq_one_letter_code
_entity_poly.pdbx_strand_id
1 'polypeptide(L)' 'KNLWMYTGYTLEEIQSSRNNDMIELLQYGDVLVDGRFEIEKKDLTLPFRGSSNQRIIRLKE' A
#
# COMPACT_ATOMS: atom_id res chain seq x y z
N LYS A 1 -14.59 6.33 -9.64
CA LYS A 1 -14.54 5.79 -8.26
C LYS A 1 -13.07 5.40 -8.04
N ASN A 2 -12.42 5.83 -6.96
CA ASN A 2 -10.99 5.52 -6.69
C ASN A 2 -10.89 4.79 -5.35
N LEU A 3 -10.52 3.50 -5.37
CA LEU A 3 -10.33 2.64 -4.22
C LEU A 3 -8.84 2.65 -3.81
N TRP A 4 -8.58 3.19 -2.62
CA TRP A 4 -7.26 3.24 -1.99
C TRP A 4 -7.15 2.16 -0.93
N MET A 5 -6.01 1.46 -0.89
CA MET A 5 -5.77 0.36 0.04
C MET A 5 -4.59 0.68 0.95
N TYR A 6 -4.82 0.56 2.26
CA TYR A 6 -3.81 0.72 3.29
C TYR A 6 -3.70 -0.62 4.03
N THR A 7 -2.71 -1.42 3.66
CA THR A 7 -2.58 -2.79 4.18
C THR A 7 -1.47 -2.92 5.23
N GLY A 8 -0.49 -2.01 5.20
CA GLY A 8 0.73 -2.11 5.99
C GLY A 8 1.71 -3.17 5.47
N TYR A 9 1.44 -3.77 4.31
CA TYR A 9 2.37 -4.67 3.64
C TYR A 9 2.91 -4.01 2.38
N THR A 10 4.10 -4.42 1.95
CA THR A 10 4.58 -4.05 0.62
C THR A 10 3.93 -4.93 -0.45
N LEU A 11 3.90 -4.46 -1.69
CA LEU A 11 3.42 -5.20 -2.84
C LEU A 11 4.17 -6.53 -2.98
N GLU A 12 5.49 -6.51 -2.74
CA GLU A 12 6.33 -7.70 -2.79
C GLU A 12 5.96 -8.69 -1.67
N GLU A 13 5.67 -8.22 -0.46
CA GLU A 13 5.16 -9.07 0.64
C GLU A 13 3.82 -9.70 0.28
N ILE A 14 2.91 -8.94 -0.35
CA ILE A 14 1.59 -9.45 -0.77
C ILE A 14 1.75 -10.52 -1.86
N GLN A 15 2.53 -10.22 -2.90
CA GLN A 15 2.75 -11.13 -4.04
C GLN A 15 3.52 -12.40 -3.65
N SER A 16 4.45 -12.29 -2.69
CA SER A 16 5.16 -13.45 -2.14
C SER A 16 4.39 -14.20 -1.07
N SER A 17 3.28 -13.63 -0.57
CA SER A 17 2.41 -14.32 0.36
C SER A 17 1.73 -15.53 -0.31
N ARG A 18 1.45 -16.58 0.45
CA ARG A 18 0.55 -17.66 0.00
C ARG A 18 -0.93 -17.33 0.24
N ASN A 19 -1.25 -16.04 0.45
CA ASN A 19 -2.60 -15.58 0.72
C ASN A 19 -3.25 -15.10 -0.58
N ASN A 20 -3.97 -16.02 -1.25
CA ASN A 20 -4.61 -15.74 -2.52
C ASN A 20 -5.64 -14.61 -2.43
N ASP A 21 -6.35 -14.47 -1.32
CA ASP A 21 -7.36 -13.42 -1.14
C ASP A 21 -6.71 -12.03 -1.14
N MET A 22 -5.52 -11.91 -0.56
CA MET A 22 -4.78 -10.64 -0.51
C MET A 22 -4.20 -10.28 -1.89
N ILE A 23 -3.80 -11.28 -2.67
CA ILE A 23 -3.36 -11.10 -4.05
C ILE A 23 -4.55 -10.69 -4.92
N GLU A 24 -5.70 -11.35 -4.76
CA GLU A 24 -6.94 -11.02 -5.48
C GLU A 24 -7.42 -9.60 -5.17
N LEU A 25 -7.30 -9.17 -3.91
CA LEU A 25 -7.64 -7.80 -3.49
C LEU A 25 -6.94 -6.73 -4.34
N LEU A 26 -5.69 -6.97 -4.76
CA LEU A 26 -4.93 -6.04 -5.61
C LEU A 26 -5.62 -5.79 -6.96
N GLN A 27 -6.40 -6.73 -7.48
CA GLN A 27 -7.11 -6.58 -8.75
C GLN A 27 -8.31 -5.62 -8.65
N TYR A 28 -8.82 -5.38 -7.44
CA TYR A 28 -9.96 -4.50 -7.23
C TYR A 28 -9.54 -3.06 -6.91
N GLY A 29 -8.39 -2.87 -6.26
CA GLY A 29 -7.86 -1.55 -5.91
C GLY A 29 -7.34 -0.72 -7.09
N ASP A 30 -7.32 0.60 -6.90
CA ASP A 30 -6.72 1.55 -7.84
C ASP A 30 -5.34 2.02 -7.36
N VAL A 31 -5.19 2.19 -6.05
CA VAL A 31 -3.94 2.64 -5.41
C VAL A 31 -3.65 1.82 -4.15
N LEU A 32 -2.41 1.36 -4.02
CA LEU A 32 -1.86 0.76 -2.79
C LEU A 32 -0.94 1.77 -2.10
N VAL A 33 -1.21 2.03 -0.82
CA VAL A 33 -0.24 2.65 0.09
C VAL A 33 0.59 1.54 0.70
N ASP A 34 1.78 1.40 0.15
CA ASP A 34 2.69 0.29 0.29
C ASP A 34 3.60 0.47 1.51
N GLY A 35 3.68 -0.56 2.36
CA GLY A 35 4.54 -0.59 3.54
C GLY A 35 3.92 -0.11 4.85
N ARG A 36 4.54 -0.50 5.97
CA ARG A 36 4.12 -0.16 7.34
C ARG A 36 4.36 1.32 7.66
N PHE A 37 3.49 1.88 8.51
CA PHE A 37 3.77 3.16 9.13
C PHE A 37 4.91 3.02 10.15
N GLU A 38 5.94 3.83 10.01
CA GLU A 38 7.08 3.90 10.93
C GLU A 38 7.11 5.26 11.63
N ILE A 39 6.98 5.27 12.97
CA ILE A 39 6.92 6.51 13.76
C ILE A 39 8.18 7.36 13.63
N GLU A 40 9.35 6.73 13.55
CA GLU A 40 10.66 7.38 13.35
C GLU A 40 10.77 8.07 11.99
N LYS A 41 9.94 7.66 11.03
CA LYS A 41 9.88 8.23 9.67
C LYS A 41 8.61 9.04 9.44
N LYS A 42 7.89 9.40 10.52
CA LYS A 42 6.63 10.15 10.43
C LYS A 42 6.87 11.49 9.75
N ASP A 43 6.10 11.75 8.70
CA ASP A 43 6.12 13.02 7.98
C ASP A 43 4.71 13.34 7.50
N LEU A 44 4.10 14.35 8.13
CA LEU A 44 2.73 14.78 7.86
C LEU A 44 2.60 15.66 6.61
N THR A 45 3.72 16.05 5.99
CA THR A 45 3.71 16.81 4.73
C THR A 45 3.52 15.90 3.51
N LEU A 46 3.67 14.58 3.69
CA LEU A 46 3.52 13.60 2.64
C LEU A 46 2.03 13.39 2.30
N PRO A 47 1.65 13.49 1.02
CA PRO A 47 0.27 13.27 0.63
C PRO A 47 -0.08 11.78 0.76
N PHE A 48 -1.22 11.48 1.39
CA PHE A 48 -1.85 10.15 1.47
C PHE A 48 -1.04 9.04 2.17
N ARG A 49 0.07 9.37 2.85
CA ARG A 49 0.88 8.44 3.63
C ARG A 49 1.41 9.13 4.89
N GLY A 50 1.67 8.35 5.94
CA GLY A 50 2.08 8.90 7.23
C GLY A 50 3.59 8.91 7.46
N SER A 51 4.33 8.02 6.78
CA SER A 51 5.78 7.90 6.95
C SER A 51 6.51 7.79 5.61
N SER A 52 7.75 8.29 5.59
CA SER A 52 8.53 8.46 4.36
C SER A 52 8.98 7.16 3.67
N ASN A 53 8.94 6.03 4.40
CA ASN A 53 9.18 4.70 3.84
C ASN A 53 7.99 4.17 3.02
N GLN A 54 6.78 4.67 3.23
CA GLN A 54 5.60 4.15 2.53
C GLN A 54 5.61 4.62 1.06
N ARG A 55 5.32 3.74 0.10
CA ARG A 55 5.24 4.10 -1.33
C ARG A 55 3.77 4.26 -1.76
N ILE A 56 3.50 5.08 -2.77
CA ILE A 56 2.18 5.13 -3.41
C ILE A 56 2.31 4.41 -4.74
N ILE A 57 1.60 3.29 -4.89
CA ILE A 57 1.65 2.45 -6.08
C ILE A 57 0.28 2.49 -6.76
N ARG A 58 0.23 2.90 -8.03
CA ARG A 58 -0.97 2.75 -8.85
C ARG A 58 -1.02 1.32 -9.39
N LEU A 59 -2.15 0.65 -9.20
CA LEU A 59 -2.35 -0.75 -9.62
C LEU A 59 -3.06 -0.86 -10.97
N LYS A 60 -3.86 0.14 -11.32
CA LYS A 60 -4.54 0.28 -12.61
C LYS A 60 -4.09 1.56 -13.30
N GLU A 61 -3.96 1.52 -14.62
CA GLU A 61 -3.89 2.72 -15.46
C GLU A 61 -5.29 3.28 -15.73
#